data_AF-A0A535UY52-F1
#
_entry.id   AF-A0A535UY52-F1
#
_cell.length_a   1.000
_cell.length_b   1.000
_cell.length_c   1.000
_cell.angle_alpha   90.00
_cell.angle_beta   90.00
_cell.angle_gamma   90.00
#
_symmetry.space_group_name_H-M   'P 1'
#
loop_
_entity.id
_entity.type
_entity.pdbx_description
1 polymer ?
#
loop_
_entity_poly.entity_id
_entity_poly.type
_entity_poly.pdbx_seq_one_letter_code
_entity_poly.pdbx_strand_id
1 'polypeptide(L)'
;MTDDEVAALVRRWREDEARLYPVVMVRPDLYERAGVMVRALADELRAHTTVEALAAAYPHASQTLNALLARIGLPSDDLDLGLVIGAAFGMRHREILAALERRRGLVLIAEARDRGDAWVVLHRSGTPDRTGYRLLEMHLGSGAALHVFIEPDPATGRPLYGLQQIRLDPATGDPDRGSEIEDARTFDDEAGWSRAVSGLRTYLEGE
;
A
#
# COMPACT_ATOMS: atom_id res chain seq x y z
N MET A 1 3.30 -23.77 9.41
CA MET A 1 4.08 -23.01 8.44
C MET A 1 4.82 -21.93 9.20
N THR A 2 6.13 -21.79 9.00
CA THR A 2 6.97 -20.84 9.70
C THR A 2 6.92 -19.46 9.04
N ASP A 3 7.34 -18.41 9.76
CA ASP A 3 7.41 -17.04 9.21
C ASP A 3 8.33 -16.96 7.99
N ASP A 4 9.42 -17.74 7.97
CA ASP A 4 10.35 -17.82 6.84
C ASP A 4 9.71 -18.43 5.59
N GLU A 5 8.87 -19.46 5.77
CA GLU A 5 8.12 -20.10 4.68
C GLU A 5 7.08 -19.13 4.10
N VAL A 6 6.37 -18.39 4.96
CA VAL A 6 5.43 -17.33 4.55
C VAL A 6 6.16 -16.25 3.75
N ALA A 7 7.31 -15.78 4.25
CA ALA A 7 8.09 -14.75 3.59
C ALA A 7 8.62 -15.22 2.21
N ALA A 8 9.02 -16.49 2.09
CA ALA A 8 9.43 -17.07 0.82
C ALA A 8 8.28 -17.13 -0.20
N LEU A 9 7.07 -17.50 0.24
CA LEU A 9 5.88 -17.48 -0.61
C LEU A 9 5.53 -16.06 -1.08
N VAL A 10 5.56 -15.08 -0.18
CA VAL A 10 5.29 -13.68 -0.53
C VAL A 10 6.29 -13.15 -1.56
N ARG A 11 7.58 -13.51 -1.45
CA ARG A 11 8.59 -13.17 -2.46
C ARG A 11 8.25 -13.79 -3.81
N ARG A 12 7.93 -15.09 -3.82
CA ARG A 12 7.54 -15.80 -5.03
C ARG A 12 6.32 -15.17 -5.73
N TRP A 13 5.28 -14.82 -4.97
CA TRP A 13 4.08 -14.18 -5.54
C TRP A 13 4.41 -12.87 -6.26
N ARG A 14 5.31 -12.06 -5.68
CA ARG A 14 5.80 -10.81 -6.29
C ARG A 14 6.61 -11.06 -7.56
N GLU A 15 7.46 -12.08 -7.55
CA GLU A 15 8.26 -12.46 -8.72
C GLU A 15 7.38 -12.98 -9.86
N ASP A 16 6.38 -13.80 -9.56
CA ASP A 16 5.43 -14.33 -10.52
C ASP A 16 4.59 -13.21 -11.15
N GLU A 17 4.13 -12.25 -10.35
CA GLU A 17 3.45 -11.04 -10.82
C GLU A 17 4.34 -10.20 -11.76
N ALA A 18 5.59 -9.96 -11.36
CA ALA A 18 6.56 -9.19 -12.16
C ALA A 18 6.89 -9.88 -13.50
N ARG A 19 6.80 -11.21 -13.56
CA ARG A 19 6.98 -12.00 -14.79
C ARG A 19 5.73 -12.03 -15.66
N LEU A 20 4.54 -11.97 -15.07
CA LEU A 20 3.27 -12.01 -15.79
C LEU A 20 3.11 -10.76 -16.68
N TYR A 21 3.29 -9.57 -16.13
CA TYR A 21 2.90 -8.34 -16.83
C TYR A 21 3.71 -8.01 -18.10
N PRO A 22 5.05 -8.18 -18.17
CA PRO A 22 5.82 -7.91 -19.39
C PRO A 22 5.47 -8.83 -20.56
N VAL A 23 5.22 -10.12 -20.30
CA VAL A 23 4.89 -11.13 -21.32
C VAL A 23 3.58 -10.78 -22.03
N VAL A 24 2.69 -10.14 -21.29
CA VAL A 24 1.31 -9.95 -21.67
C VAL A 24 1.06 -8.59 -22.34
N MET A 25 1.96 -7.61 -22.14
CA MET A 25 1.95 -6.31 -22.83
C MET A 25 2.21 -6.39 -24.35
N VAL A 26 2.64 -7.55 -24.86
CA VAL A 26 2.87 -7.81 -26.29
C VAL A 26 1.61 -8.36 -26.99
N ARG A 27 0.61 -8.84 -26.21
CA ARG A 27 -0.67 -9.37 -26.69
C ARG A 27 -1.84 -8.86 -25.85
N PRO A 28 -2.53 -7.77 -26.26
CA PRO A 28 -3.57 -7.13 -25.47
C PRO A 28 -4.71 -8.05 -25.00
N ASP A 29 -5.09 -9.03 -25.81
CA ASP A 29 -6.13 -10.02 -25.49
C ASP A 29 -5.71 -10.94 -24.33
N LEU A 30 -4.43 -11.29 -24.24
CA LEU A 30 -3.89 -12.02 -23.09
C LEU A 30 -3.86 -11.14 -21.84
N TYR A 31 -3.67 -9.82 -21.99
CA TYR A 31 -3.62 -8.86 -20.88
C TYR A 31 -4.94 -8.76 -20.16
N GLU A 32 -5.99 -8.51 -20.93
CA GLU A 32 -7.33 -8.43 -20.39
C GLU A 32 -7.72 -9.75 -19.72
N ARG A 33 -7.43 -10.89 -20.39
CA ARG A 33 -7.77 -12.21 -19.85
C ARG A 33 -7.01 -12.53 -18.56
N ALA A 34 -5.70 -12.32 -18.53
CA ALA A 34 -4.89 -12.53 -17.34
C ALA A 34 -5.35 -11.62 -16.19
N GLY A 35 -5.65 -10.35 -16.47
CA GLY A 35 -6.18 -9.40 -15.49
C GLY A 35 -7.52 -9.86 -14.88
N VAL A 36 -8.44 -10.33 -15.73
CA VAL A 36 -9.74 -10.88 -15.28
C VAL A 36 -9.53 -12.12 -14.41
N MET A 37 -8.64 -13.04 -14.81
CA MET A 37 -8.36 -14.24 -14.01
C MET A 37 -7.73 -13.92 -12.66
N VAL A 38 -6.74 -13.01 -12.63
CA VAL A 38 -6.06 -12.56 -11.41
C VAL A 38 -7.07 -11.95 -10.44
N ARG A 39 -7.92 -11.03 -10.92
CA ARG A 39 -8.98 -10.41 -10.10
C ARG A 39 -9.99 -11.43 -9.60
N ALA A 40 -10.49 -12.31 -10.47
CA ALA A 40 -11.47 -13.31 -10.10
C ALA A 40 -10.93 -14.28 -9.03
N LEU A 41 -9.67 -14.71 -9.15
CA LEU A 41 -9.04 -15.55 -8.14
C LEU A 41 -8.78 -14.77 -6.84
N ALA A 42 -8.33 -13.51 -6.91
CA ALA A 42 -8.18 -12.68 -5.72
C ALA A 42 -9.51 -12.48 -4.96
N ASP A 43 -10.63 -12.36 -5.68
CA ASP A 43 -11.97 -12.30 -5.10
C ASP A 43 -12.38 -13.62 -4.44
N GLU A 44 -12.06 -14.76 -5.05
CA GLU A 44 -12.28 -16.08 -4.45
C GLU A 44 -11.51 -16.23 -3.11
N LEU A 45 -10.32 -15.64 -3.04
CA LEU A 45 -9.44 -15.66 -1.85
C LEU A 45 -9.84 -14.63 -0.77
N ARG A 46 -10.92 -13.85 -0.97
CA ARG A 46 -11.31 -12.76 -0.05
C ARG A 46 -11.61 -13.22 1.38
N ALA A 47 -12.03 -14.48 1.55
CA ALA A 47 -12.25 -15.09 2.86
C ALA A 47 -10.96 -15.20 3.70
N HIS A 48 -9.78 -15.18 3.07
CA HIS A 48 -8.51 -15.14 3.76
C HIS A 48 -8.16 -13.70 4.15
N THR A 49 -8.25 -13.41 5.45
CA THR A 49 -8.03 -12.06 6.03
C THR A 49 -6.67 -11.89 6.68
N THR A 50 -5.86 -12.93 6.72
CA THR A 50 -4.52 -12.96 7.32
C THR A 50 -3.51 -13.55 6.34
N VAL A 51 -2.26 -13.13 6.41
CA VAL A 51 -1.21 -13.60 5.48
C VAL A 51 -0.96 -15.10 5.64
N GLU A 52 -1.06 -15.62 6.86
CA GLU A 52 -0.84 -17.03 7.20
C GLU A 52 -1.93 -17.91 6.59
N ALA A 53 -3.20 -17.52 6.74
CA ALA A 53 -4.33 -18.20 6.11
C ALA A 53 -4.25 -18.15 4.58
N LEU A 54 -3.84 -17.02 4.01
CA LEU A 54 -3.62 -16.91 2.56
C LEU A 54 -2.52 -17.88 2.12
N ALA A 55 -1.38 -17.89 2.78
CA ALA A 55 -0.27 -18.77 2.43
C ALA A 55 -0.61 -20.26 2.66
N ALA A 56 -1.43 -20.60 3.65
CA ALA A 56 -1.93 -21.97 3.87
C ALA A 56 -2.87 -22.46 2.75
N ALA A 57 -3.53 -21.55 2.03
CA ALA A 57 -4.37 -21.89 0.87
C ALA A 57 -3.56 -22.13 -0.42
N TYR A 58 -2.31 -21.65 -0.48
CA TYR A 58 -1.48 -21.68 -1.69
C TYR A 58 -1.26 -23.09 -2.27
N PRO A 59 -1.04 -24.17 -1.48
CA PRO A 59 -0.89 -25.52 -2.02
C PRO A 59 -2.10 -26.01 -2.83
N HIS A 60 -3.29 -25.45 -2.60
CA HIS A 60 -4.54 -25.80 -3.29
C HIS A 60 -4.88 -24.83 -4.42
N ALA A 61 -4.06 -23.81 -4.67
CA ALA A 61 -4.38 -22.71 -5.59
C ALA A 61 -4.70 -23.17 -7.02
N SER A 62 -3.98 -24.17 -7.55
CA SER A 62 -4.27 -24.70 -8.90
C SER A 62 -5.64 -25.36 -8.99
N GLN A 63 -6.07 -26.07 -7.94
CA GLN A 63 -7.40 -26.69 -7.89
C GLN A 63 -8.48 -25.60 -7.82
N THR A 64 -8.27 -24.58 -6.98
CA THR A 64 -9.16 -23.43 -6.86
C THR A 64 -9.30 -22.68 -8.17
N LEU A 65 -8.19 -22.37 -8.86
CA LEU A 65 -8.21 -21.68 -10.14
C LEU A 65 -8.94 -22.50 -11.21
N ASN A 66 -8.65 -23.80 -11.33
CA ASN A 66 -9.33 -24.64 -12.31
C ASN A 66 -10.84 -24.71 -12.08
N ALA A 67 -11.28 -24.85 -10.82
CA ALA A 67 -12.70 -24.84 -10.47
C ALA A 67 -13.35 -23.49 -10.79
N LEU A 68 -12.65 -22.38 -10.51
CA LEU A 68 -13.09 -21.03 -10.84
C LEU A 68 -13.24 -20.84 -12.36
N LEU A 69 -12.22 -21.19 -13.15
CA LEU A 69 -12.24 -21.04 -14.61
C LEU A 69 -13.37 -21.86 -15.25
N ALA A 70 -13.57 -23.09 -14.79
CA ALA A 70 -14.69 -23.92 -15.24
C ALA A 70 -16.05 -23.29 -14.94
N ARG A 71 -16.19 -22.63 -13.77
CA ARG A 71 -17.42 -21.96 -13.35
C ARG A 71 -17.71 -20.69 -14.14
N ILE A 72 -16.69 -19.91 -14.50
CA ILE A 72 -16.84 -18.62 -15.20
C ILE A 72 -16.66 -18.72 -16.72
N GLY A 73 -16.33 -19.90 -17.24
CA GLY A 73 -16.20 -20.16 -18.67
C GLY A 73 -15.03 -19.43 -19.35
N LEU A 74 -13.97 -19.10 -18.59
CA LEU A 74 -12.79 -18.42 -19.13
C LEU A 74 -11.76 -19.42 -19.66
N PRO A 75 -11.28 -19.27 -20.91
CA PRO A 75 -10.28 -20.16 -21.49
C PRO A 75 -8.90 -19.94 -20.87
N SER A 76 -8.21 -21.02 -20.51
CA SER A 76 -6.85 -21.01 -19.94
C SER A 76 -5.72 -21.05 -20.96
N ASP A 77 -6.06 -21.18 -22.24
CA ASP A 77 -5.07 -21.42 -23.30
C ASP A 77 -4.08 -20.26 -23.42
N ASP A 78 -2.82 -20.60 -23.73
CA ASP A 78 -1.69 -19.69 -23.93
C ASP A 78 -1.28 -18.83 -22.71
N LEU A 79 -1.80 -19.12 -21.51
CA LEU A 79 -1.41 -18.47 -20.25
C LEU A 79 -0.68 -19.43 -19.31
N ASP A 80 0.39 -18.94 -18.68
CA ASP A 80 1.00 -19.63 -17.54
C ASP A 80 0.14 -19.43 -16.29
N LEU A 81 -0.67 -20.44 -15.97
CA LEU A 81 -1.57 -20.40 -14.80
C LEU A 81 -0.81 -20.29 -13.47
N GLY A 82 0.45 -20.71 -13.40
CA GLY A 82 1.30 -20.51 -12.23
C GLY A 82 1.55 -19.02 -11.98
N LEU A 83 1.81 -18.26 -13.04
CA LEU A 83 2.00 -16.81 -12.94
C LEU A 83 0.69 -16.09 -12.55
N VAL A 84 -0.45 -16.53 -13.09
CA VAL A 84 -1.78 -16.01 -12.71
C VAL A 84 -2.06 -16.24 -11.22
N ILE A 85 -1.76 -17.45 -10.71
CA ILE A 85 -1.89 -17.79 -9.29
C ILE A 85 -1.00 -16.88 -8.44
N GLY A 86 0.29 -16.76 -8.79
CA GLY A 86 1.23 -15.92 -8.05
C GLY A 86 0.78 -14.46 -8.00
N ALA A 87 0.33 -13.91 -9.13
CA ALA A 87 -0.19 -12.54 -9.21
C ALA A 87 -1.48 -12.34 -8.38
N ALA A 88 -2.41 -13.31 -8.39
CA ALA A 88 -3.64 -13.22 -7.59
C ALA A 88 -3.36 -13.25 -6.08
N PHE A 89 -2.45 -14.14 -5.63
CA PHE A 89 -2.03 -14.18 -4.23
C PHE A 89 -1.25 -12.91 -3.84
N GLY A 90 -0.41 -12.38 -4.74
CA GLY A 90 0.27 -11.11 -4.56
C GLY A 90 -0.69 -9.93 -4.39
N MET A 91 -1.72 -9.85 -5.24
CA MET A 91 -2.80 -8.87 -5.14
C MET A 91 -3.54 -9.00 -3.81
N ARG A 92 -4.00 -10.21 -3.45
CA ARG A 92 -4.73 -10.44 -2.21
C ARG A 92 -3.89 -10.12 -0.97
N HIS A 93 -2.61 -10.47 -0.98
CA HIS A 93 -1.68 -10.11 0.08
C HIS A 93 -1.61 -8.58 0.29
N ARG A 94 -1.52 -7.78 -0.79
CA ARG A 94 -1.57 -6.31 -0.68
C ARG A 94 -2.88 -5.81 -0.09
N GLU A 95 -4.01 -6.39 -0.48
CA GLU A 95 -5.32 -6.05 0.08
C GLU A 95 -5.41 -6.34 1.60
N ILE A 96 -4.83 -7.46 2.05
CA ILE A 96 -4.76 -7.80 3.48
C ILE A 96 -3.93 -6.75 4.23
N LEU A 97 -2.75 -6.40 3.73
CA LEU A 97 -1.90 -5.38 4.35
C LEU A 97 -2.59 -4.01 4.42
N ALA A 98 -3.23 -3.59 3.33
CA ALA A 98 -3.99 -2.34 3.29
C ALA A 98 -5.15 -2.34 4.30
N ALA A 99 -5.86 -3.47 4.44
CA ALA A 99 -6.92 -3.60 5.44
C ALA A 99 -6.40 -3.55 6.88
N LEU A 100 -5.23 -4.15 7.15
CA LEU A 100 -4.57 -4.08 8.46
C LEU A 100 -4.11 -2.66 8.80
N GLU A 101 -3.48 -1.97 7.84
CA GLU A 101 -3.09 -0.56 8.01
C GLU A 101 -4.30 0.34 8.25
N ARG A 102 -5.37 0.18 7.47
CA ARG A 102 -6.63 0.89 7.68
C ARG A 102 -7.18 0.67 9.09
N ARG A 103 -7.23 -0.58 9.54
CA ARG A 103 -7.74 -0.91 10.89
C ARG A 103 -6.86 -0.29 11.99
N ARG A 104 -5.53 -0.28 11.81
CA ARG A 104 -4.61 0.39 12.75
C ARG A 104 -4.85 1.90 12.77
N GLY A 105 -5.01 2.53 11.61
CA GLY A 105 -5.32 3.96 11.50
C GLY A 105 -6.59 4.33 12.24
N LEU A 106 -7.68 3.55 12.06
CA LEU A 106 -8.94 3.75 12.77
C LEU A 106 -8.77 3.72 14.30
N VAL A 107 -7.98 2.78 14.82
CA VAL A 107 -7.70 2.69 16.26
C VAL A 107 -6.93 3.91 16.74
N LEU A 108 -5.86 4.31 16.03
CA LEU A 108 -5.05 5.48 16.38
C LEU A 108 -5.87 6.77 16.38
N ILE A 109 -6.75 6.94 15.41
CA ILE A 109 -7.66 8.09 15.31
C ILE A 109 -8.62 8.13 16.50
N ALA A 110 -9.25 7.00 16.82
CA ALA A 110 -10.17 6.92 17.96
C ALA A 110 -9.46 7.25 19.28
N GLU A 111 -8.30 6.63 19.53
CA GLU A 111 -7.51 6.88 20.74
C GLU A 111 -7.03 8.33 20.85
N ALA A 112 -6.63 8.96 19.74
CA ALA A 112 -6.23 10.37 19.72
C ALA A 112 -7.40 11.31 20.02
N ARG A 113 -8.59 11.01 19.49
CA ARG A 113 -9.81 11.75 19.81
C ARG A 113 -10.20 11.62 21.28
N ASP A 114 -10.12 10.41 21.83
CA ASP A 114 -10.44 10.17 23.24
C ASP A 114 -9.51 10.94 24.19
N ARG A 115 -8.25 11.18 23.78
CA ARG A 115 -7.29 12.03 24.51
C ARG A 115 -7.49 13.53 24.29
N GLY A 116 -8.31 13.92 23.32
CA GLY A 116 -8.46 15.32 22.91
C GLY A 116 -7.27 15.86 22.12
N ASP A 117 -6.49 14.99 21.49
CA ASP A 117 -5.36 15.40 20.65
C ASP A 117 -5.89 16.13 19.40
N ALA A 118 -5.20 17.20 18.96
CA ALA A 118 -5.52 17.86 17.69
C ALA A 118 -4.94 17.10 16.48
N TRP A 119 -3.85 16.36 16.69
CA TRP A 119 -3.11 15.63 15.65
C TRP A 119 -2.96 14.17 16.02
N VAL A 120 -2.95 13.31 15.00
CA VAL A 120 -2.65 11.89 15.13
C VAL A 120 -1.54 11.49 14.16
N VAL A 121 -0.59 10.68 14.64
CA VAL A 121 0.41 10.05 13.77
C VAL A 121 -0.17 8.74 13.26
N LEU A 122 -0.41 8.63 11.96
CA LEU A 122 -0.99 7.45 11.32
C LEU A 122 0.07 6.45 10.87
N HIS A 123 1.23 6.95 10.45
CA HIS A 123 2.36 6.12 10.05
C HIS A 123 3.68 6.79 10.47
N ARG A 124 4.62 5.97 10.95
CA ARG A 124 6.00 6.38 11.20
C ARG A 124 6.93 5.22 10.86
N SER A 125 7.97 5.50 10.10
CA SER A 125 9.06 4.57 9.83
C SER A 125 10.41 5.29 9.76
N GLY A 126 11.47 4.55 10.07
CA GLY A 126 12.83 5.10 10.16
C GLY A 126 13.08 5.95 11.40
N THR A 127 14.25 6.58 11.44
CA THR A 127 14.70 7.45 12.54
C THR A 127 14.68 8.91 12.06
N PRO A 128 14.10 9.85 12.82
CA PRO A 128 14.16 11.27 12.48
C PRO A 128 15.62 11.71 12.46
N ASP A 129 16.11 12.25 11.34
CA ASP A 129 17.52 12.59 11.00
C ASP A 129 18.21 11.65 9.98
N ARG A 130 17.60 10.53 9.60
CA ARG A 130 18.17 9.58 8.63
C ARG A 130 17.37 9.48 7.35
N THR A 131 18.07 9.20 6.26
CA THR A 131 17.44 8.74 5.03
C THR A 131 16.60 7.48 5.30
N GLY A 132 15.43 7.41 4.68
CA GLY A 132 14.40 6.41 4.95
C GLY A 132 13.42 6.79 6.06
N TYR A 133 13.56 7.96 6.70
CA TYR A 133 12.54 8.48 7.60
C TYR A 133 11.26 8.84 6.84
N ARG A 134 10.11 8.41 7.35
CA ARG A 134 8.78 8.83 6.89
C ARG A 134 7.83 9.00 8.08
N LEU A 135 7.03 10.05 8.02
CA LEU A 135 5.98 10.37 8.98
C LEU A 135 4.74 10.79 8.20
N LEU A 136 3.59 10.21 8.54
CA LEU A 136 2.28 10.69 8.14
C LEU A 136 1.52 11.07 9.41
N GLU A 137 1.23 12.35 9.57
CA GLU A 137 0.36 12.87 10.63
C GLU A 137 -0.84 13.62 10.06
N MET A 138 -1.96 13.57 10.76
CA MET A 138 -3.23 14.15 10.34
C MET A 138 -3.83 15.00 11.45
N HIS A 139 -4.29 16.20 11.09
CA HIS A 139 -5.12 17.02 11.95
C HIS A 139 -6.53 16.43 12.03
N LEU A 140 -6.97 16.07 13.23
CA LEU A 140 -8.21 15.31 13.45
C LEU A 140 -9.48 16.10 13.13
N GLY A 141 -9.44 17.43 13.21
CA GLY A 141 -10.58 18.31 12.96
C GLY A 141 -10.85 18.53 11.47
N SER A 142 -9.80 18.74 10.68
CA SER A 142 -9.91 19.14 9.27
C SER A 142 -9.51 18.05 8.28
N GLY A 143 -8.87 16.96 8.73
CA GLY A 143 -8.33 15.92 7.86
C GLY A 143 -7.12 16.37 7.03
N ALA A 144 -6.62 17.59 7.25
CA ALA A 144 -5.37 18.03 6.65
C ALA A 144 -4.23 17.16 7.22
N ALA A 145 -3.38 16.63 6.34
CA ALA A 145 -2.31 15.74 6.73
C ALA A 145 -0.97 16.17 6.14
N LEU A 146 0.08 15.89 6.91
CA LEU A 146 1.46 16.16 6.55
C LEU A 146 2.16 14.83 6.33
N HIS A 147 2.62 14.62 5.10
CA HIS A 147 3.56 13.55 4.76
C HIS A 147 4.97 14.14 4.69
N VAL A 148 5.82 13.67 5.59
CA VAL A 148 7.14 14.21 5.87
C VAL A 148 8.15 13.08 5.71
N PHE A 149 9.20 13.28 4.91
CA PHE A 149 10.14 12.21 4.61
C PHE A 149 11.57 12.71 4.40
N ILE A 150 12.54 11.81 4.53
CA ILE A 150 13.95 12.05 4.21
C ILE A 150 14.40 10.93 3.29
N GLU A 151 14.89 11.26 2.11
CA GLU A 151 15.35 10.30 1.10
C GLU A 151 16.75 10.68 0.60
N PRO A 152 17.54 9.73 0.07
CA PRO A 152 18.78 10.09 -0.60
C PRO A 152 18.48 10.78 -1.93
N ASP A 153 19.04 11.97 -2.13
CA ASP A 153 19.01 12.65 -3.42
C ASP A 153 19.71 11.77 -4.48
N PRO A 154 19.06 11.48 -5.62
CA PRO A 154 19.59 10.54 -6.60
C PRO A 154 20.84 11.05 -7.34
N ALA A 155 21.05 12.37 -7.40
CA ALA A 155 22.19 12.97 -8.08
C ALA A 155 23.42 13.11 -7.17
N THR A 156 23.19 13.41 -5.88
CA THR A 156 24.26 13.79 -4.95
C THR A 156 24.46 12.78 -3.82
N GLY A 157 23.49 11.89 -3.58
CA GLY A 157 23.47 10.95 -2.46
C GLY A 157 23.26 11.60 -1.08
N ARG A 158 23.06 12.93 -1.03
CA ARG A 158 22.84 13.68 0.21
C ARG A 158 21.39 13.56 0.67
N PRO A 159 21.08 13.80 1.96
CA PRO A 159 19.69 13.85 2.42
C PRO A 159 18.90 14.92 1.67
N LEU A 160 17.78 14.52 1.09
CA LEU A 160 16.73 15.36 0.53
C LEU A 160 15.53 15.28 1.47
N TYR A 161 15.09 16.43 1.97
CA TYR A 161 13.99 16.51 2.93
C TYR A 161 12.71 16.87 2.18
N GLY A 162 11.67 16.06 2.34
CA GLY A 162 10.39 16.21 1.66
C GLY A 162 9.26 16.57 2.62
N LEU A 163 8.40 17.48 2.19
CA LEU A 163 7.14 17.83 2.85
C LEU A 163 6.04 17.91 1.80
N GLN A 164 4.99 17.13 2.01
CA GLN A 164 3.81 17.10 1.18
C GLN A 164 2.57 17.26 2.04
N GLN A 165 1.68 18.16 1.62
CA GLN A 165 0.35 18.27 2.22
C GLN A 165 -0.61 17.37 1.45
N ILE A 166 -1.41 16.59 2.16
CA ILE A 166 -2.47 15.76 1.58
C ILE A 166 -3.76 15.93 2.38
N ARG A 167 -4.88 15.53 1.79
CA ARG A 167 -6.17 15.46 2.49
C ARG A 167 -6.52 14.00 2.76
N LEU A 168 -6.87 13.73 4.00
CA LEU A 168 -7.38 12.44 4.44
C LEU A 168 -8.81 12.61 4.97
N ASP A 169 -9.61 11.56 4.89
CA ASP A 169 -10.89 11.48 5.59
C ASP A 169 -10.60 11.46 7.11
N PRO A 170 -11.09 12.44 7.89
CA PRO A 170 -10.81 12.49 9.33
C PRO A 170 -11.37 11.28 10.10
N ALA A 171 -12.42 10.63 9.60
CA ALA A 171 -13.04 9.48 10.25
C ALA A 171 -12.27 8.18 9.98
N THR A 172 -11.64 8.04 8.81
CA THR A 172 -11.00 6.78 8.40
C THR A 172 -9.49 6.83 8.28
N GLY A 173 -8.91 8.01 8.07
CA GLY A 173 -7.50 8.21 7.72
C GLY A 173 -7.15 7.82 6.29
N ASP A 174 -8.14 7.54 5.43
CA ASP A 174 -7.89 7.23 4.03
C ASP A 174 -7.61 8.49 3.20
N PRO A 175 -6.84 8.40 2.11
CA PRO A 175 -6.73 9.47 1.13
C PRO A 175 -8.11 9.88 0.61
N ASP A 176 -8.39 11.18 0.65
CA ASP A 176 -9.56 11.74 0.01
C ASP A 176 -9.40 11.67 -1.51
N ARG A 177 -10.21 10.83 -2.17
CA ARG A 177 -10.13 10.56 -3.62
C ARG A 177 -10.49 11.77 -4.47
N GLY A 178 -11.12 12.79 -3.91
CA GLY A 178 -11.45 14.04 -4.62
C GLY A 178 -10.39 15.12 -4.49
N SER A 179 -9.38 14.93 -3.63
CA SER A 179 -8.38 15.94 -3.37
C SER A 179 -7.19 15.82 -4.32
N GLU A 180 -6.79 16.94 -4.92
CA GLU A 180 -5.53 17.02 -5.66
C GLU A 180 -4.37 16.82 -4.67
N ILE A 181 -3.47 15.91 -5.02
CA ILE A 181 -2.24 15.68 -4.26
C ILE A 181 -1.25 16.72 -4.76
N GLU A 182 -0.90 17.68 -3.90
CA GLU A 182 0.14 18.65 -4.21
C GLU A 182 1.50 17.95 -4.36
N ASP A 183 2.33 18.45 -5.27
CA ASP A 183 3.70 17.99 -5.39
C ASP A 183 4.47 18.23 -4.08
N ALA A 184 5.31 17.27 -3.71
CA ALA A 184 6.14 17.39 -2.51
C ALA A 184 7.11 18.57 -2.67
N ARG A 185 7.11 19.47 -1.69
CA ARG A 185 8.16 20.48 -1.55
C ARG A 185 9.41 19.80 -1.00
N THR A 186 10.55 20.07 -1.63
CA THR A 186 11.83 19.50 -1.23
C THR A 186 12.79 20.58 -0.73
N PHE A 187 13.67 20.19 0.20
CA PHE A 187 14.65 21.04 0.84
C PHE A 187 15.98 20.30 0.88
N ASP A 188 17.08 21.04 0.71
CA ASP A 188 18.45 20.53 0.82
C ASP A 188 19.02 20.67 2.25
N ASP A 189 18.31 21.35 3.14
CA ASP A 189 18.68 21.57 4.53
C ASP A 189 17.55 21.20 5.53
N GLU A 190 17.94 20.57 6.64
CA GLU A 190 17.02 20.12 7.69
C GLU A 190 16.31 21.30 8.38
N ALA A 191 17.01 22.42 8.54
CA ALA A 191 16.48 23.56 9.29
C ALA A 191 15.35 24.27 8.52
N GLY A 192 15.49 24.44 7.21
CA GLY A 192 14.47 24.95 6.29
C GLY A 192 13.24 24.05 6.27
N TRP A 193 13.46 22.74 6.14
CA TRP A 193 12.41 21.75 6.19
C TRP A 193 11.64 21.76 7.52
N SER A 194 12.34 21.73 8.66
CA SER A 194 11.72 21.75 10.00
C SER A 194 10.90 23.02 10.24
N ARG A 195 11.38 24.18 9.77
CA ARG A 195 10.60 25.43 9.78
C ARG A 195 9.35 25.34 8.91
N ALA A 196 9.45 24.77 7.72
CA ALA A 196 8.32 24.61 6.82
C ALA A 196 7.24 23.67 7.39
N VAL A 197 7.66 22.53 7.98
CA VAL A 197 6.76 21.59 8.68
C VAL A 197 6.04 22.28 9.82
N SER A 198 6.79 22.95 10.72
CA SER A 198 6.23 23.62 11.89
C SER A 198 5.29 24.78 11.51
N GLY A 199 5.67 25.56 10.49
CA GLY A 199 4.85 26.65 9.97
C GLY A 199 3.54 26.16 9.38
N LEU A 200 3.56 25.08 8.59
CA LEU A 200 2.35 24.51 8.00
C LEU A 200 1.45 23.88 9.07
N ARG A 201 2.02 23.18 10.05
CA ARG A 201 1.27 22.65 11.20
C ARG A 201 0.53 23.75 11.95
N THR A 202 1.22 24.86 12.26
CA THR A 202 0.63 26.01 12.97
C THR A 202 -0.47 26.67 12.14
N TYR A 203 -0.27 26.79 10.82
CA TYR A 203 -1.29 27.33 9.92
C TYR A 203 -2.57 26.48 9.95
N LEU A 204 -2.44 25.15 9.89
CA LEU A 204 -3.56 24.21 9.87
C LEU A 204 -4.30 24.08 11.22
N GLU A 205 -3.63 24.38 12.33
CA GLU A 205 -4.26 24.47 13.66
C GLU A 205 -5.07 25.76 13.84
N GLY A 206 -4.82 26.79 13.01
CA GLY A 206 -5.50 28.08 13.06
C GLY A 206 -6.68 28.24 12.11
N GLU A 207 -6.91 27.29 11.19
CA GLU A 207 -8.09 27.22 10.31
C GLU A 207 -9.31 26.58 10.99
#